data_AF-A0A7X7ITZ2-F1
#
_entry.id   AF-A0A7X7ITZ2-F1
#
_cell.length_a   1.000
_cell.length_b   1.000
_cell.length_c   1.000
_cell.angle_alpha   90.00
_cell.angle_beta   90.00
_cell.angle_gamma   90.00
#
_symmetry.space_group_name_H-M   'P 1'
#
loop_
_entity.id
_entity.type
_entity.pdbx_description
1 polymer ?
#
loop_
_entity_poly.entity_id
_entity_poly.type
_entity_poly.pdbx_seq_one_letter_code
_entity_poly.pdbx_strand_id
1 'polypeptide(L)'
;MIENIVYLELLRRCFRVSVGRIGELEIDFIAERAGRKDYYQVSYMPSAQATLKRECAPLLAVQDGYPKHLISMDRLLGADYHGVACHYLPEWLCGGDAVRRDG
;
A
#
# COMPACT_ATOMS: atom_id res chain seq x y z
N MET A 1 5.06 14.10 -4.98
CA MET A 1 4.30 13.30 -4.01
C MET A 1 3.14 12.63 -4.72
N ILE A 2 3.21 11.31 -4.81
CA ILE A 2 2.20 10.44 -5.44
C ILE A 2 1.17 9.94 -4.40
N GLU A 3 1.37 10.27 -3.13
CA GLU A 3 0.52 9.96 -1.97
C GLU A 3 -0.91 10.47 -2.17
N ASN A 4 -1.07 11.70 -2.69
CA ASN A 4 -2.39 12.26 -2.97
C ASN A 4 -3.16 11.46 -4.04
N ILE A 5 -2.46 10.92 -5.03
CA ILE A 5 -3.07 10.08 -6.07
C ILE A 5 -3.57 8.78 -5.45
N VAL A 6 -2.76 8.16 -4.60
CA VAL A 6 -3.13 6.94 -3.86
C VAL A 6 -4.31 7.21 -2.93
N TYR A 7 -4.29 8.30 -2.17
CA TYR A 7 -5.39 8.71 -1.29
C TYR A 7 -6.72 8.87 -2.05
N LEU A 8 -6.72 9.64 -3.14
CA LEU A 8 -7.90 9.86 -3.96
C LEU A 8 -8.42 8.56 -4.57
N GLU A 9 -7.53 7.66 -4.99
CA GLU A 9 -7.93 6.35 -5.50
C GLU A 9 -8.54 5.46 -4.42
N LEU A 10 -7.99 5.45 -3.21
CA LEU A 10 -8.57 4.71 -2.07
C LEU A 10 -9.98 5.22 -1.74
N LEU A 11 -10.18 6.54 -1.76
CA LEU A 11 -11.52 7.13 -1.63
C LEU A 11 -12.45 6.73 -2.78
N ARG A 12 -11.95 6.74 -4.03
CA ARG A 12 -12.72 6.31 -5.21
C ARG A 12 -13.15 4.84 -5.10
N ARG A 13 -12.35 4.00 -4.46
CA ARG A 13 -12.66 2.59 -4.13
C ARG A 13 -13.56 2.42 -2.90
N CYS A 14 -14.10 3.51 -2.36
CA CYS A 14 -15.00 3.56 -1.21
C CYS A 14 -14.37 3.06 0.10
N PHE A 15 -13.06 3.23 0.28
CA PHE A 15 -12.43 3.04 1.58
C PHE A 15 -12.59 4.28 2.45
N ARG A 16 -12.75 4.07 3.75
CA ARG A 16 -12.43 5.07 4.76
C ARG A 16 -10.92 5.06 4.95
N VAL A 17 -10.28 6.21 4.82
CA VAL A 17 -8.81 6.32 4.85
C VAL A 17 -8.35 7.15 6.05
N SER A 18 -7.32 6.68 6.75
CA SER A 18 -6.66 7.38 7.86
C SER A 18 -5.16 7.11 7.87
N VAL A 19 -4.37 7.95 8.54
CA VAL A 19 -2.93 7.70 8.74
C VAL A 19 -2.73 6.84 9.99
N GLY A 20 -1.75 5.94 9.95
CA GLY A 20 -1.39 5.06 11.07
C GLY A 20 -0.06 5.40 11.71
N ARG A 21 0.14 5.03 12.98
CA ARG A 21 1.45 5.13 13.65
C ARG A 21 1.73 3.91 14.52
N ILE A 22 2.94 3.36 14.44
CA ILE A 22 3.45 2.27 15.28
C ILE A 22 4.78 2.70 15.88
N GLY A 23 4.78 3.04 17.17
CA GLY A 23 5.91 3.71 17.79
C GLY A 23 6.21 5.03 17.06
N GLU A 24 7.40 5.15 16.51
CA GLU A 24 7.83 6.31 15.70
C GLU A 24 7.57 6.15 14.19
N LEU A 25 7.14 4.97 13.75
CA LEU A 25 6.92 4.67 12.33
C LEU A 25 5.52 5.11 11.91
N GLU A 26 5.42 5.85 10.82
CA GLU A 26 4.15 6.26 10.21
C GLU A 26 3.79 5.30 9.08
N ILE A 27 2.51 4.95 8.97
CA ILE A 27 1.95 4.24 7.81
C ILE A 27 1.11 5.27 7.06
N ASP A 28 1.45 5.52 5.79
CA ASP A 28 0.82 6.58 5.00
C ASP A 28 -0.70 6.46 5.01
N PHE A 29 -1.23 5.26 4.72
CA PHE A 29 -2.66 5.03 4.72
C PHE A 29 -3.06 3.67 5.31
N ILE A 30 -4.04 3.71 6.20
CA ILE A 30 -4.89 2.60 6.62
C ILE A 30 -6.21 2.78 5.90
N ALA A 31 -6.61 1.79 5.10
CA ALA A 31 -7.86 1.81 4.33
C ALA A 31 -8.82 0.75 4.88
N GLU A 32 -10.02 1.17 5.29
CA GLU A 32 -11.03 0.29 5.88
C GLU A 32 -12.32 0.31 5.06
N ARG A 33 -12.89 -0.87 4.79
CA ARG A 33 -14.18 -1.01 4.10
C ARG A 33 -14.86 -2.33 4.47
N ALA A 34 -16.11 -2.26 4.92
CA ALA A 34 -16.95 -3.45 5.23
C ALA A 34 -16.24 -4.50 6.11
N GLY A 35 -15.56 -4.04 7.18
CA GLY A 35 -14.82 -4.91 8.10
C GLY A 35 -13.48 -5.44 7.56
N ARG A 36 -13.07 -5.07 6.34
CA ARG A 36 -11.72 -5.29 5.81
C ARG A 36 -10.84 -4.10 6.13
N LYS A 37 -9.55 -4.38 6.32
CA LYS A 37 -8.49 -3.40 6.58
C LYS A 37 -7.28 -3.74 5.74
N ASP A 38 -6.70 -2.71 5.12
CA ASP A 38 -5.52 -2.81 4.28
C ASP A 38 -4.55 -1.68 4.67
N TYR A 39 -3.24 -1.95 4.61
CA TYR A 39 -2.19 -0.98 4.91
C TYR A 39 -1.42 -0.62 3.65
N TYR A 40 -1.17 0.68 3.44
CA TYR A 40 -0.47 1.19 2.27
C TYR A 40 0.69 2.08 2.68
N GLN A 41 1.86 1.80 2.12
CA GLN A 41 2.98 2.73 2.04
C GLN A 41 3.14 3.17 0.59
N VAL A 42 3.58 4.40 0.38
CA VAL A 42 3.77 4.99 -0.94
C VAL A 42 5.21 5.50 -1.06
N SER A 43 5.88 5.16 -2.17
CA SER A 43 7.25 5.64 -2.42
C SER A 43 7.49 5.83 -3.90
N TYR A 44 8.23 6.88 -4.30
CA TYR A 44 8.42 7.15 -5.73
C TYR A 44 9.32 6.10 -6.42
N MET A 45 10.55 5.89 -5.95
CA MET A 45 11.49 4.91 -6.50
C MET A 45 12.30 4.21 -5.40
N PRO A 46 11.76 3.14 -4.79
CA PRO A 46 12.41 2.44 -3.69
C PRO A 46 13.39 1.33 -4.13
N SER A 47 13.82 1.25 -5.39
CA SER A 47 14.66 0.16 -5.94
C SER A 47 15.93 -0.15 -5.13
N ALA A 48 16.55 0.86 -4.52
CA ALA A 48 17.69 0.64 -3.65
C ALA A 48 17.24 -0.13 -2.40
N GLN A 49 17.87 -1.27 -2.12
CA GLN A 49 17.43 -2.19 -1.07
C GLN A 49 17.33 -1.53 0.32
N ALA A 50 18.21 -0.56 0.62
CA ALA A 50 18.13 0.22 1.86
C ALA A 50 16.87 1.09 1.92
N THR A 51 16.49 1.70 0.79
CA THR A 51 15.25 2.49 0.65
C THR A 51 14.05 1.57 0.81
N LEU A 52 13.97 0.47 0.04
CA LEU A 52 12.86 -0.49 0.15
C LEU A 52 12.66 -0.98 1.59
N LYS A 53 13.75 -1.37 2.26
CA LYS A 53 13.71 -1.79 3.66
C LYS A 53 13.13 -0.71 4.58
N ARG A 54 13.53 0.54 4.39
CA ARG A 54 13.05 1.68 5.19
C ARG A 54 11.57 1.94 4.94
N GLU A 55 11.16 2.01 3.67
CA GLU A 55 9.76 2.26 3.29
C GLU A 55 8.84 1.13 3.78
N CYS A 56 9.27 -0.13 3.70
CA CYS A 56 8.44 -1.25 4.18
C CYS A 56 8.48 -1.44 5.71
N ALA A 57 9.38 -0.78 6.45
CA ALA A 57 9.53 -0.99 7.89
C ALA A 57 8.23 -0.76 8.71
N PRO A 58 7.44 0.31 8.47
CA PRO A 58 6.16 0.51 9.15
C PRO A 58 5.18 -0.63 8.90
N LEU A 59 5.11 -1.12 7.65
CA LEU A 59 4.23 -2.22 7.26
C LEU A 59 4.64 -3.54 7.91
N LEU A 60 5.94 -3.85 7.94
CA LEU A 60 6.46 -5.08 8.55
C LEU A 60 6.30 -5.10 10.09
N ALA A 61 6.18 -3.93 10.73
CA ALA A 61 5.90 -3.85 12.15
C ALA A 61 4.44 -4.24 12.51
N VAL A 62 3.53 -4.23 11.53
CA VAL A 62 2.12 -4.62 11.72
C VAL A 62 1.98 -6.16 11.71
N GLN A 63 1.64 -6.74 12.86
CA GLN A 63 1.53 -8.19 13.05
C GLN A 63 0.08 -8.68 13.22
N ASP A 64 -0.84 -8.21 12.37
CA ASP A 64 -2.28 -8.52 12.47
C ASP A 64 -2.82 -9.38 11.30
N GLY A 65 -1.95 -9.75 10.36
CA GLY A 65 -2.30 -10.60 9.22
C GLY A 65 -3.08 -9.92 8.09
N TYR A 66 -3.43 -8.64 8.20
CA TYR A 66 -4.11 -7.92 7.13
C TYR A 66 -3.17 -7.59 5.95
N PRO A 67 -3.72 -7.41 4.73
CA PRO A 67 -2.95 -7.06 3.53
C PRO A 67 -2.11 -5.80 3.69
N LYS A 68 -0.92 -5.82 3.10
CA LYS A 68 0.06 -4.74 3.13
C LYS A 68 0.54 -4.46 1.71
N HIS A 69 0.60 -3.19 1.36
CA HIS A 69 0.84 -2.74 0.00
C HIS A 69 1.93 -1.66 -0.02
N LEU A 70 2.92 -1.82 -0.88
CA LEU A 70 3.82 -0.72 -1.26
C LEU A 70 3.44 -0.26 -2.67
N ILE A 71 2.98 0.97 -2.80
CA ILE A 71 2.65 1.58 -4.09
C ILE A 71 3.81 2.45 -4.54
N SER A 72 4.33 2.21 -5.75
CA SER A 72 5.47 2.98 -6.25
C SER A 72 5.44 3.28 -7.75
N MET A 73 6.28 4.22 -8.19
CA MET A 73 6.51 4.46 -9.63
C MET A 73 7.61 3.58 -10.21
N ASP A 74 8.13 2.64 -9.42
CA ASP A 74 9.20 1.74 -9.83
C ASP A 74 8.61 0.44 -10.39
N ARG A 75 8.65 0.32 -11.72
CA ARG A 75 8.18 -0.89 -12.43
C ARG A 75 9.12 -2.08 -12.23
N LEU A 76 10.38 -1.86 -11.86
CA LEU A 76 11.37 -2.93 -11.72
C LEU A 76 11.36 -3.57 -10.33
N LEU A 77 10.53 -3.04 -9.42
CA LEU A 77 10.37 -3.59 -8.09
C LEU A 77 9.79 -5.02 -8.17
N GLY A 78 10.35 -5.95 -7.39
CA GLY A 78 9.77 -7.28 -7.26
C GLY A 78 8.34 -7.21 -6.72
N ALA A 79 7.51 -8.23 -7.01
CA ALA A 79 6.08 -8.22 -6.66
C ALA A 79 5.78 -8.38 -5.16
N ASP A 80 6.74 -8.89 -4.37
CA ASP A 80 6.61 -9.07 -2.93
C ASP A 80 7.93 -8.70 -2.23
N TYR A 81 7.79 -8.04 -1.07
CA TYR A 81 8.88 -7.83 -0.13
C TYR A 81 8.44 -8.25 1.28
N HIS A 82 8.79 -9.49 1.67
CA HIS A 82 8.49 -10.05 2.98
C HIS A 82 6.98 -10.02 3.34
N GLY A 83 6.12 -10.37 2.38
CA GLY A 83 4.66 -10.35 2.57
C GLY A 83 4.02 -8.98 2.37
N VAL A 84 4.79 -7.98 1.94
CA VAL A 84 4.26 -6.70 1.43
C VAL A 84 4.14 -6.80 -0.09
N ALA A 85 2.91 -6.70 -0.60
CA ALA A 85 2.67 -6.71 -2.03
C ALA A 85 3.12 -5.37 -2.64
N CYS A 86 4.00 -5.44 -3.63
CA CYS A 86 4.58 -4.28 -4.29
C CYS A 86 3.87 -4.01 -5.62
N HIS A 87 3.43 -2.77 -5.84
CA HIS A 87 2.63 -2.39 -6.99
C HIS A 87 3.25 -1.23 -7.76
N TYR A 88 3.25 -1.35 -9.07
CA TYR A 88 3.50 -0.22 -9.97
C TYR A 88 2.24 0.65 -10.06
N LEU A 89 2.33 1.92 -9.66
CA LEU A 89 1.19 2.82 -9.45
C LEU A 89 0.26 2.91 -10.67
N PRO A 90 0.73 3.12 -11.92
CA PRO A 90 -0.16 3.16 -13.08
C PRO A 90 -0.96 1.87 -13.29
N GLU A 91 -0.35 0.70 -13.10
CA GLU A 91 -1.05 -0.58 -13.22
C GLU A 91 -2.05 -0.76 -12.08
N TRP A 92 -1.68 -0.38 -10.85
CA TRP A 92 -2.58 -0.41 -9.71
C TRP A 92 -3.80 0.50 -9.89
N LEU A 93 -3.63 1.69 -10.48
CA LEU A 93 -4.72 2.61 -10.81
C LEU A 93 -5.66 2.02 -11.88
N CYS A 94 -5.11 1.38 -12.91
CA CYS A 94 -5.89 0.77 -14.00
C CYS A 94 -6.56 -0.54 -13.60
N GLY A 95 -6.02 -1.28 -12.63
CA GLY A 95 -6.51 -2.59 -12.18
C GLY A 95 -7.81 -2.58 -11.37
N GLY A 96 -8.65 -1.55 -11.51
CA GLY A 96 -9.92 -1.40 -10.80
C GLY A 96 -10.83 -2.61 -11.00
N ASP A 97 -11.26 -3.21 -9.89
CA ASP A 97 -12.26 -4.28 -9.76
C ASP A 97 -11.85 -5.72 -10.07
N ALA A 98 -10.66 -6.15 -9.65
CA ALA A 98 -10.43 -7.56 -9.33
C ALA A 98 -10.89 -7.94 -7.90
N VAL A 99 -11.92 -7.27 -7.36
CA VAL A 99 -12.77 -7.93 -6.37
C VAL A 99 -13.65 -8.87 -7.16
N ARG A 100 -13.23 -10.13 -7.17
CA ARG A 100 -14.05 -11.32 -7.41
C ARG A 100 -15.55 -11.00 -7.49
N ARG A 101 -16.08 -11.05 -8.69
CA ARG A 101 -17.46 -11.48 -8.92
C ARG A 101 -17.52 -12.95 -8.51
N ASP A 102 -17.53 -13.22 -7.21
CA ASP A 102 -18.00 -14.51 -6.72
C ASP A 102 -19.53 -14.43 -6.85
N GLY A 103 -20.01 -14.90 -8.01
CA GLY A 103 -21.36 -15.42 -8.16
C GLY A 103 -21.46 -16.84 -7.62
#